data_AF-A0A8G1RNF9-F1
#
_entry.id   AF-A0A8G1RNF9-F1
#
_cell.length_a   1.000
_cell.length_b   1.000
_cell.length_c   1.000
_cell.angle_alpha   90.00
_cell.angle_beta   90.00
_cell.angle_gamma   90.00
#
_symmetry.space_group_name_H-M   'P 1'
#
loop_
_entity.id
_entity.type
_entity.pdbx_description
1 polymer ?
#
loop_
_entity_poly.entity_id
_entity_poly.type
_entity_poly.pdbx_seq_one_letter_code
_entity_poly.pdbx_strand_id
1 'polypeptide(L)'
;MSSTTPTTTTTKLQAIYTAPHQQSQTFTQPIAAPLPATSPSASTDPAHIQTKITYLAELRKQVPALQNEINIFLTEKMEEDKRAADGQLSEKEAKEEANYGEEVVDEEEDA
;
A
#
# COMPACT_ATOMS: atom_id res chain seq x y z
N MET A 1 -37.72 22.99 14.59
CA MET A 1 -37.33 21.75 15.30
C MET A 1 -36.18 21.14 14.52
N SER A 2 -34.94 21.43 14.89
CA SER A 2 -33.76 20.94 14.16
C SER A 2 -33.33 19.61 14.78
N SER A 3 -33.48 18.51 14.04
CA SER A 3 -33.01 17.19 14.47
C SER A 3 -31.50 17.09 14.27
N THR A 4 -30.76 17.03 15.38
CA THR A 4 -29.33 16.70 15.39
C THR A 4 -29.17 15.22 15.09
N THR A 5 -28.67 14.87 13.90
CA THR A 5 -28.23 13.51 13.58
C THR A 5 -26.93 13.23 14.35
N PRO A 6 -26.83 12.14 15.14
CA PRO A 6 -25.55 11.75 15.73
C PRO A 6 -24.64 11.26 14.60
N THR A 7 -23.56 11.99 14.35
CA THR A 7 -22.53 11.59 13.38
C THR A 7 -21.71 10.47 14.02
N THR A 8 -22.03 9.22 13.73
CA THR A 8 -21.22 8.08 14.15
C THR A 8 -19.89 8.11 13.39
N THR A 9 -18.82 8.57 14.03
CA THR A 9 -17.47 8.56 13.44
C THR A 9 -16.97 7.13 13.35
N THR A 10 -17.02 6.53 12.16
CA THR A 10 -16.46 5.18 11.90
C THR A 10 -14.94 5.21 12.05
N THR A 11 -14.40 4.34 12.91
CA THR A 11 -12.95 4.23 13.10
C THR A 11 -12.35 3.41 11.96
N LYS A 12 -11.12 3.70 11.54
CA LYS A 12 -10.45 2.97 10.47
C LYS A 12 -9.00 2.64 10.83
N LEU A 13 -8.55 1.45 10.45
CA LEU A 13 -7.15 1.08 10.42
C LEU A 13 -6.60 1.40 9.03
N GLN A 14 -5.52 2.18 8.97
CA GLN A 14 -5.01 2.71 7.71
C GLN A 14 -3.49 2.51 7.60
N ALA A 15 -3.02 2.18 6.40
CA ALA A 15 -1.62 2.22 6.02
C ALA A 15 -1.44 3.01 4.72
N ILE A 16 -0.32 3.71 4.58
CA ILE A 16 0.00 4.52 3.39
C ILE A 16 1.38 4.11 2.92
N TYR A 17 1.45 3.63 1.68
CA TYR A 17 2.67 3.33 0.96
C TYR A 17 3.05 4.52 0.09
N THR A 18 4.33 4.91 0.16
CA THR A 18 4.92 5.98 -0.65
C THR A 18 6.28 5.54 -1.15
N ALA A 19 6.56 5.73 -2.45
CA ALA A 19 7.86 5.46 -3.04
C ALA A 19 8.25 6.56 -4.04
N PRO A 20 9.56 6.80 -4.26
CA PRO A 20 10.03 7.73 -5.28
C PRO A 20 9.51 7.32 -6.66
N HIS A 21 9.10 8.31 -7.46
CA HIS A 21 8.65 8.12 -8.85
C HIS A 21 7.45 7.19 -9.05
N GLN A 22 6.76 6.79 -7.97
CA GLN A 22 5.57 5.95 -8.02
C GLN A 22 4.38 6.63 -7.31
N GLN A 23 3.17 6.22 -7.69
CA GLN A 23 1.95 6.70 -7.03
C GLN A 23 1.84 6.12 -5.62
N SER A 24 1.46 6.96 -4.66
CA SER A 24 1.19 6.50 -3.30
C SER A 24 -0.07 5.64 -3.25
N GLN A 25 -0.06 4.58 -2.44
CA GLN A 25 -1.20 3.68 -2.26
C GLN A 25 -1.69 3.74 -0.81
N THR A 26 -3.00 3.88 -0.63
CA THR A 26 -3.63 3.87 0.69
C THR A 26 -4.44 2.61 0.87
N PHE A 27 -4.19 1.90 1.97
CA PHE A 27 -4.94 0.72 2.39
C PHE A 27 -5.78 1.08 3.61
N THR A 28 -7.06 0.72 3.60
CA THR A 28 -8.00 1.07 4.67
C THR A 28 -8.87 -0.11 5.04
N GLN A 29 -8.90 -0.46 6.32
CA GLN A 29 -9.82 -1.43 6.91
C GLN A 29 -10.79 -0.69 7.86
N PRO A 30 -12.11 -0.78 7.63
CA PRO A 30 -13.10 -0.10 8.47
C PRO A 30 -13.35 -0.88 9.77
N ILE A 31 -13.30 -0.22 10.91
CA ILE A 31 -13.68 -0.76 12.23
C ILE A 31 -15.09 -0.29 12.54
N ALA A 32 -16.03 -1.25 12.58
CA ALA A 32 -17.44 -0.97 12.83
C ALA A 32 -17.69 -0.72 14.33
N ALA A 33 -16.91 -1.37 15.19
CA ALA A 33 -16.96 -1.12 16.62
C ALA A 33 -16.58 0.34 16.95
N PRO A 34 -17.33 1.00 17.86
CA PRO A 34 -17.02 2.36 18.26
C PRO A 34 -15.71 2.40 19.05
N LEU A 35 -15.00 3.53 18.96
CA LEU A 35 -13.77 3.74 19.70
C LEU A 35 -14.07 3.74 21.22
N PRO A 36 -13.40 2.90 22.03
CA PRO A 36 -13.62 2.87 23.47
C PRO A 36 -13.21 4.19 24.13
N ALA A 37 -14.05 4.73 25.02
CA ALA A 37 -13.72 5.95 25.76
C ALA A 37 -12.46 5.76 26.64
N THR A 38 -11.65 6.79 26.84
CA THR A 38 -10.39 6.71 27.62
C THR A 38 -10.50 7.24 29.06
N SER A 39 -11.71 7.58 29.51
CA SER A 39 -11.93 8.13 30.86
C SER A 39 -11.65 7.11 31.97
N PRO A 40 -10.96 7.48 33.06
CA PRO A 40 -10.66 6.58 34.17
C PRO A 40 -11.92 6.04 34.88
N SER A 41 -13.04 6.77 34.88
CA SER A 41 -14.32 6.26 35.43
C SER A 41 -15.00 5.21 34.53
N ALA A 42 -14.58 5.07 33.27
CA ALA A 42 -15.18 4.12 32.35
C ALA A 42 -14.62 2.69 32.51
N SER A 43 -13.46 2.52 33.16
CA SER A 43 -12.75 1.23 33.14
C SER A 43 -13.42 0.12 33.96
N THR A 44 -14.36 0.45 34.84
CA THR A 44 -15.13 -0.51 35.65
C THR A 44 -16.55 -0.74 35.14
N ASP A 45 -16.99 0.00 34.12
CA ASP A 45 -18.30 -0.19 33.52
C ASP A 45 -18.31 -1.45 32.61
N PRO A 46 -19.15 -2.46 32.89
CA PRO A 46 -19.26 -3.64 32.04
C PRO A 46 -19.56 -3.34 30.57
N ALA A 47 -20.34 -2.29 30.29
CA ALA A 47 -20.65 -1.90 28.91
C ALA A 47 -19.41 -1.39 28.18
N HIS A 48 -18.58 -0.60 28.87
CA HIS A 48 -17.31 -0.11 28.34
C HIS A 48 -16.31 -1.23 28.08
N ILE A 49 -16.20 -2.20 29.00
CA ILE A 49 -15.36 -3.38 28.84
C ILE A 49 -15.80 -4.17 27.60
N GLN A 50 -17.11 -4.37 27.41
CA GLN A 50 -17.64 -5.05 26.24
C GLN A 50 -17.32 -4.29 24.94
N THR A 51 -17.47 -2.96 24.90
CA THR A 51 -17.08 -2.15 23.75
C THR A 51 -15.59 -2.33 23.41
N LYS A 52 -14.72 -2.34 24.43
CA LYS A 52 -13.28 -2.55 24.24
C LYS A 52 -12.98 -3.94 23.69
N ILE A 53 -13.63 -4.97 24.20
CA ILE A 53 -13.46 -6.35 23.69
C ILE A 53 -13.86 -6.43 22.22
N THR A 54 -15.03 -5.91 21.85
CA THR A 54 -15.52 -5.92 20.47
C THR A 54 -14.58 -5.15 19.54
N TYR A 55 -14.15 -3.95 19.95
CA TYR A 55 -13.21 -3.13 19.18
C TYR A 55 -11.87 -3.84 18.96
N LEU A 56 -11.30 -4.43 20.00
CA LEU A 56 -10.02 -5.15 19.89
C LEU A 56 -10.14 -6.44 19.08
N ALA A 57 -11.28 -7.15 19.16
CA ALA A 57 -11.54 -8.33 18.34
C ALA A 57 -11.59 -7.99 16.84
N GLU A 58 -12.27 -6.89 16.49
CA GLU A 58 -12.28 -6.39 15.10
C GLU A 58 -10.90 -5.95 14.65
N LEU A 59 -10.18 -5.16 15.46
CA LEU A 59 -8.83 -4.73 15.14
C LEU A 59 -7.90 -5.94 14.89
N ARG A 60 -7.99 -6.97 15.74
CA ARG A 60 -7.20 -8.19 15.60
C ARG A 60 -7.49 -8.95 14.30
N LYS A 61 -8.72 -8.89 13.80
CA LYS A 61 -9.09 -9.46 12.49
C LYS A 61 -8.58 -8.60 11.32
N GLN A 62 -8.64 -7.28 11.46
CA GLN A 62 -8.30 -6.36 10.36
C GLN A 62 -6.81 -6.21 10.11
N VAL A 63 -5.99 -6.28 11.15
CA VAL A 63 -4.52 -6.19 11.02
C VAL A 63 -3.95 -7.24 10.04
N PRO A 64 -4.22 -8.55 10.18
CA PRO A 64 -3.70 -9.54 9.24
C PRO A 64 -4.31 -9.41 7.84
N ALA A 65 -5.57 -8.94 7.73
CA ALA A 65 -6.19 -8.67 6.43
C ALA A 65 -5.45 -7.54 5.69
N LEU A 66 -5.20 -6.43 6.39
CA LEU A 66 -4.42 -5.30 5.88
C LEU A 66 -2.99 -5.72 5.51
N GLN A 67 -2.35 -6.54 6.34
CA GLN A 67 -1.03 -7.09 6.03
C GLN A 67 -1.03 -7.90 4.73
N ASN A 68 -2.05 -8.74 4.53
CA ASN A 68 -2.17 -9.55 3.32
C ASN A 68 -2.33 -8.66 2.07
N GLU A 69 -3.18 -7.62 2.13
CA GLU A 69 -3.34 -6.66 1.04
C GLU A 69 -2.02 -5.96 0.69
N ILE A 70 -1.25 -5.55 1.70
CA ILE A 70 0.06 -4.93 1.50
C ILE A 70 1.05 -5.91 0.86
N ASN A 71 1.08 -7.16 1.33
CA ASN A 71 1.98 -8.17 0.80
C ASN A 71 1.69 -8.49 -0.68
N ILE A 72 0.41 -8.63 -1.03
CA ILE A 72 -0.02 -8.83 -2.42
C ILE A 72 0.44 -7.64 -3.27
N PHE A 73 0.10 -6.42 -2.85
CA PHE A 73 0.47 -5.21 -3.58
C PHE A 73 1.98 -5.10 -3.82
N LEU A 74 2.80 -5.32 -2.79
CA LEU A 74 4.25 -5.25 -2.93
C LEU A 74 4.82 -6.36 -3.82
N THR A 75 4.21 -7.55 -3.79
CA THR A 75 4.63 -8.67 -4.64
C THR A 75 4.36 -8.37 -6.11
N GLU A 76 3.15 -7.90 -6.42
CA GLU A 76 2.78 -7.47 -7.77
C GLU A 76 3.72 -6.36 -8.28
N LYS A 77 4.05 -5.39 -7.43
CA LYS A 77 5.00 -4.33 -7.77
C LYS A 77 6.40 -4.84 -8.07
N MET A 78 6.92 -5.77 -7.27
CA MET A 78 8.23 -6.37 -7.55
C MET A 78 8.26 -7.13 -8.88
N GLU A 79 7.17 -7.81 -9.23
CA GLU A 79 7.04 -8.51 -10.51
C GLU A 79 6.95 -7.54 -11.70
N GLU A 80 6.22 -6.44 -11.55
CA GLU A 80 6.17 -5.34 -12.53
C GLU A 80 7.57 -4.75 -12.76
N ASP A 81 8.28 -4.41 -11.68
CA ASP A 81 9.61 -3.81 -11.74
C ASP A 81 10.63 -4.78 -12.38
N LYS A 82 10.55 -6.07 -12.04
CA LYS A 82 11.40 -7.10 -12.67
C LYS A 82 11.15 -7.18 -14.17
N ARG A 83 9.88 -7.23 -14.60
CA ARG A 83 9.53 -7.30 -16.02
C ARG A 83 9.96 -6.05 -16.79
N ALA A 84 9.85 -4.87 -16.17
CA ALA A 84 10.34 -3.63 -16.77
C ALA A 84 11.86 -3.64 -16.94
N ALA A 85 12.60 -4.10 -15.93
CA ALA A 85 14.06 -4.22 -16.01
C ALA A 85 14.50 -5.25 -17.06
N ASP A 86 13.87 -6.43 -17.08
CA ASP A 86 14.16 -7.49 -18.06
C ASP A 86 13.84 -7.06 -19.50
N GLY A 87 12.71 -6.35 -19.71
CA GLY A 87 12.33 -5.82 -21.02
C GLY A 87 13.31 -4.75 -21.53
N GLN A 88 13.76 -3.87 -20.63
CA GLN A 88 14.72 -2.81 -20.97
C GLN A 88 16.12 -3.37 -21.29
N LEU A 89 16.53 -4.47 -20.63
CA LEU A 89 17.73 -5.22 -20.98
C LEU A 89 17.59 -5.88 -22.36
N SER A 90 16.45 -6.51 -22.64
CA SER A 90 16.18 -7.16 -23.93
C SER A 90 16.16 -6.16 -25.10
N GLU A 91 15.57 -4.98 -24.93
CA GLU A 91 15.60 -3.92 -25.96
C GLU A 91 17.02 -3.39 -26.22
N LYS A 92 17.82 -3.28 -25.15
CA LYS A 92 19.21 -2.85 -25.26
C LYS A 92 20.06 -3.89 -25.98
N GLU A 93 19.95 -5.16 -25.62
CA GLU A 93 20.65 -6.28 -26.24
C GLU A 93 20.27 -6.41 -27.73
N ALA A 94 18.98 -6.34 -28.07
CA ALA A 94 18.52 -6.37 -29.46
C ALA A 94 19.08 -5.21 -30.30
N LYS A 95 19.23 -4.02 -29.70
CA LYS A 95 19.83 -2.86 -30.37
C LYS A 95 21.34 -3.02 -30.57
N GLU A 96 22.03 -3.64 -29.61
CA GLU A 96 23.46 -3.95 -29.70
C GLU A 96 23.75 -5.03 -30.76
N GLU A 97 22.90 -6.07 -30.86
CA GLU A 97 23.00 -7.11 -31.91
C GLU A 97 22.72 -6.57 -33.32
N ALA A 98 21.74 -5.66 -33.48
CA ALA A 98 21.42 -5.06 -34.77
C ALA A 98 22.57 -4.22 -35.34
N ASN A 99 23.45 -3.70 -34.46
CA ASN A 99 24.63 -2.94 -34.86
C ASN A 99 25.87 -3.82 -35.15
N TYR A 100 25.76 -5.15 -35.03
CA TYR A 100 26.90 -6.07 -35.11
C TYR A 100 27.26 -6.50 -36.55
N GLY A 101 26.76 -5.80 -37.57
CA GLY A 101 26.94 -6.15 -38.99
C GLY A 101 27.22 -4.99 -39.95
N GLU A 102 27.17 -3.75 -39.46
CA GLU A 102 27.81 -2.61 -40.13
C GLU A 102 29.12 -2.36 -39.40
N GLU A 103 30.25 -2.48 -40.09
CA GLU A 103 31.47 -1.87 -39.59
C GLU A 103 31.17 -0.37 -39.51
N VAL A 104 30.93 0.15 -38.31
CA VAL A 104 31.03 1.59 -38.05
C VAL A 104 32.52 1.87 -38.18
N VAL A 105 32.93 2.08 -39.43
CA VAL A 105 34.21 2.71 -39.73
C VAL A 105 34.07 4.08 -39.11
N ASP A 106 34.68 4.27 -37.95
CA ASP A 106 34.97 5.60 -37.44
C ASP A 106 35.78 6.28 -38.56
N GLU A 107 35.11 7.06 -39.40
CA GLU A 107 35.73 8.02 -40.32
C GLU A 107 36.33 9.16 -39.48
N GLU A 108 37.30 8.82 -38.64
CA GLU A 108 38.34 9.72 -38.14
C GLU A 108 39.65 9.33 -38.84
N GLU A 109 39.66 9.37 -40.17
CA GLU A 109 40.87 9.49 -40.97
C GLU A 109 40.98 10.95 -41.47
N ASP A 110 41.91 11.67 -40.84
CA ASP A 110 42.66 12.84 -41.34
C ASP A 110 41.92 14.09 -41.87
N ALA A 111 41.97 15.17 -41.07
CA ALA A 111 42.27 16.55 -41.53
C ALA A 111 42.87 17.42 -40.42
#